data_AF-A0A258YH60-F1
#
_entry.id   AF-A0A258YH60-F1
#
_cell.length_a   1.000
_cell.length_b   1.000
_cell.length_c   1.000
_cell.angle_alpha   90.00
_cell.angle_beta   90.00
_cell.angle_gamma   90.00
#
_symmetry.space_group_name_H-M   'P 1'
#
loop_
_entity.id
_entity.type
_entity.pdbx_description
1 polymer ?
#
loop_
_entity_poly.entity_id
_entity_poly.type
_entity_poly.pdbx_seq_one_letter_code
_entity_poly.pdbx_strand_id
1 'polypeptide(L)'
;MVTEALSLCSATTLDKTIAYKDNTLSTIGSFLETVSAESDKGYFLSLQLFFKSLFQLIEAYQLQSDGKPGFSDLIAAVKLNVSLFTSSIAEVNNNRPSIIAMVKVAEKMNLAKNIHDVIAIAKDTLQIGFATMITSEFDSRGKNSKNKPDDYDVSPEEKEQHLIVSVRFYFDNELWANPQTIKPNVRYNLSGEIKLNEWPEGYEKLTLSAVTTTDDSHFVLSLPEIQYTGNKSIPIEGSIIVKYPQPLFEKPMAIRMLARFTAQNKITLYPLIIGYDQLILKAVDNEQFLFPTGYSKLNQKALEIIGLIKKEVLDLPDSELEHFSILLSGILNYQGFCAEHSEYKAITSLTEDQFRNNMIKYLSARNDLAGQVIKESHIAGGRVEIRFKEIIAELKVERSISDREKVMSKYERQPVVYASATSAQVAILCILDLTAKTRPPAIANNNVFLRKVPVHGQTDDSNASHVVVVFIDGNIPNPSHFSA
;
A
#
# COMPACT_ATOMS: atom_id res chain seq x y z
N MET A 1 -2.08 -17.16 -7.18
CA MET A 1 -2.64 -18.11 -8.17
C MET A 1 -1.80 -19.38 -8.34
N VAL A 2 -0.66 -19.37 -9.04
CA VAL A 2 0.22 -20.56 -9.12
C VAL A 2 0.66 -21.03 -7.74
N THR A 3 1.03 -20.09 -6.86
CA THR A 3 1.39 -20.36 -5.46
C THR A 3 0.25 -21.01 -4.67
N GLU A 4 -0.98 -20.64 -4.96
CA GLU A 4 -2.19 -21.16 -4.30
C GLU A 4 -2.57 -22.55 -4.84
N ALA A 5 -2.39 -22.78 -6.15
CA ALA A 5 -2.57 -24.08 -6.77
C ALA A 5 -1.54 -25.09 -6.21
N LEU A 6 -0.27 -24.70 -6.16
CA LEU A 6 0.82 -25.60 -5.74
C LEU A 6 0.89 -25.78 -4.22
N SER A 7 0.45 -24.82 -3.40
CA SER A 7 0.34 -25.01 -1.94
C SER A 7 -0.73 -26.02 -1.55
N LEU A 8 -1.73 -26.20 -2.41
CA LEU A 8 -2.75 -27.25 -2.32
C LEU A 8 -2.26 -28.60 -2.87
N CYS A 9 -1.06 -28.72 -3.41
CA CYS A 9 -0.56 -29.98 -3.98
C CYS A 9 -0.18 -30.96 -2.86
N SER A 10 -1.11 -31.85 -2.52
CA SER A 10 -0.91 -32.99 -1.64
C SER A 10 -1.49 -34.25 -2.28
N ALA A 11 -1.15 -35.43 -1.76
CA ALA A 11 -1.62 -36.71 -2.30
C ALA A 11 -3.17 -36.84 -2.33
N THR A 12 -3.90 -36.00 -1.60
CA THR A 12 -5.37 -36.02 -1.50
C THR A 12 -6.06 -34.83 -2.19
N THR A 13 -5.32 -33.96 -2.87
CA THR A 13 -5.84 -32.66 -3.36
C THR A 13 -5.34 -32.26 -4.76
N LEU A 14 -4.81 -33.20 -5.55
CA LEU A 14 -4.32 -32.93 -6.92
C LEU A 14 -5.43 -32.38 -7.84
N ASP A 15 -6.68 -32.85 -7.72
CA ASP A 15 -7.83 -32.34 -8.49
C ASP A 15 -8.03 -30.82 -8.33
N LYS A 16 -7.84 -30.30 -7.10
CA LYS A 16 -7.92 -28.86 -6.82
C LYS A 16 -6.78 -28.09 -7.48
N THR A 17 -5.61 -28.71 -7.62
CA THR A 17 -4.45 -28.10 -8.28
C THR A 17 -4.67 -28.03 -9.79
N ILE A 18 -5.26 -29.08 -10.39
CA ILE A 18 -5.57 -29.17 -11.82
C ILE A 18 -6.59 -28.11 -12.23
N ALA A 19 -7.55 -27.75 -11.37
CA ALA A 19 -8.55 -26.70 -11.65
C ALA A 19 -7.93 -25.33 -11.97
N TYR A 20 -6.67 -25.07 -11.57
CA TYR A 20 -5.96 -23.81 -11.86
C TYR A 20 -5.18 -23.83 -13.18
N LYS A 21 -5.10 -24.98 -13.87
CA LYS A 21 -4.34 -25.16 -15.12
C LYS A 21 -4.75 -24.16 -16.19
N ASP A 22 -6.03 -24.12 -16.54
CA ASP A 22 -6.53 -23.32 -17.67
C ASP A 22 -6.36 -21.82 -17.40
N ASN A 23 -6.63 -21.39 -16.17
CA ASN A 23 -6.46 -19.99 -15.79
C ASN A 23 -4.97 -19.57 -15.78
N THR A 24 -4.08 -20.44 -15.27
CA THR A 24 -2.63 -20.18 -15.29
C THR A 24 -2.10 -20.08 -16.71
N LEU A 25 -2.44 -21.05 -17.58
CA LEU A 25 -1.96 -21.08 -18.96
C LEU A 25 -2.57 -19.96 -19.81
N SER A 26 -3.84 -19.59 -19.59
CA SER A 26 -4.49 -18.45 -20.23
C SER A 26 -3.83 -17.12 -19.85
N THR A 27 -3.52 -16.94 -18.57
CA THR A 27 -2.82 -15.74 -18.07
C THR A 27 -1.42 -15.61 -18.67
N ILE A 28 -0.67 -16.71 -18.80
CA ILE A 28 0.63 -16.69 -19.48
C ILE A 28 0.47 -16.39 -20.99
N GLY A 29 -0.60 -16.91 -21.60
CA GLY A 29 -0.96 -16.65 -23.00
C GLY A 29 -1.23 -15.17 -23.28
N SER A 30 -1.98 -14.47 -22.43
CA SER A 30 -2.24 -13.04 -22.63
C SER A 30 -0.99 -12.16 -22.51
N PHE A 31 0.01 -12.57 -21.70
CA PHE A 31 1.31 -11.91 -21.67
C PHE A 31 2.06 -12.06 -23.01
N LEU A 32 2.01 -13.23 -23.64
CA LEU A 32 2.63 -13.43 -24.95
C LEU A 32 2.04 -12.52 -26.04
N GLU A 33 0.74 -12.20 -25.96
CA GLU A 33 0.08 -11.28 -26.89
C GLU A 33 0.46 -9.81 -26.64
N THR A 34 0.86 -9.46 -25.42
CA THR A 34 1.11 -8.08 -24.99
C THR A 34 2.58 -7.67 -25.10
N VAL A 35 3.50 -8.62 -25.03
CA VAL A 35 4.95 -8.36 -25.00
C VAL A 35 5.49 -8.04 -26.39
N SER A 36 6.10 -6.86 -26.53
CA SER A 36 6.66 -6.37 -27.80
C SER A 36 8.10 -6.81 -28.06
N ALA A 37 8.89 -7.09 -27.02
CA ALA A 37 10.29 -7.48 -27.12
C ALA A 37 10.46 -8.98 -27.38
N GLU A 38 11.26 -9.34 -28.40
CA GLU A 38 11.46 -10.74 -28.81
C GLU A 38 12.13 -11.61 -27.72
N SER A 39 13.04 -11.03 -26.94
CA SER A 39 13.69 -11.71 -25.80
C SER A 39 12.71 -12.05 -24.68
N ASP A 40 11.69 -11.22 -24.48
CA ASP A 40 10.69 -11.42 -23.43
C ASP A 40 9.63 -12.42 -23.89
N LYS A 41 9.29 -12.45 -25.19
CA LYS A 41 8.44 -13.51 -25.77
C LYS A 41 9.06 -14.90 -25.57
N GLY A 42 10.36 -15.07 -25.83
CA GLY A 42 11.07 -16.33 -25.59
C GLY A 42 11.00 -16.79 -24.12
N TYR A 43 11.11 -15.84 -23.18
CA TYR A 43 10.96 -16.11 -21.75
C TYR A 43 9.55 -16.57 -21.38
N PHE A 44 8.51 -15.87 -21.82
CA PHE A 44 7.12 -16.23 -21.51
C PHE A 44 6.67 -17.53 -22.20
N LEU A 45 7.19 -17.83 -23.38
CA LEU A 45 6.96 -19.11 -24.06
C LEU A 45 7.58 -20.25 -23.27
N SER A 46 8.81 -20.06 -22.80
CA SER A 46 9.48 -21.01 -21.91
C SER A 46 8.71 -21.21 -20.60
N LEU A 47 8.19 -20.14 -20.01
CA LEU A 47 7.36 -20.19 -18.80
C LEU A 47 6.07 -20.99 -19.03
N GLN A 48 5.44 -20.82 -20.19
CA GLN A 48 4.25 -21.58 -20.58
C GLN A 48 4.56 -23.07 -20.69
N LEU A 49 5.66 -23.44 -21.35
CA LEU A 49 6.10 -24.84 -21.49
C LEU A 49 6.41 -25.47 -20.13
N PHE A 50 7.07 -24.72 -19.23
CA PHE A 50 7.36 -25.17 -17.87
C PHE A 50 6.08 -25.50 -17.09
N PHE A 51 5.12 -24.57 -17.01
CA PHE A 51 3.88 -24.80 -16.26
C PHE A 51 2.98 -25.84 -16.92
N LYS A 52 2.97 -25.91 -18.26
CA LYS A 52 2.26 -26.96 -18.98
C LYS A 52 2.81 -28.34 -18.62
N SER A 53 4.13 -28.49 -18.55
CA SER A 53 4.80 -29.73 -18.10
C SER A 53 4.43 -30.07 -16.67
N LEU A 54 4.43 -29.10 -15.76
CA LEU A 54 4.08 -29.31 -14.36
C LEU A 54 2.63 -29.80 -14.19
N PHE A 55 1.66 -29.13 -14.82
CA PHE A 55 0.27 -29.53 -14.72
C PHE A 55 -0.01 -30.88 -15.38
N GLN A 56 0.64 -31.18 -16.51
CA GLN A 56 0.54 -32.51 -17.15
C GLN A 56 1.13 -33.61 -16.27
N LEU A 57 2.21 -33.33 -15.53
CA LEU A 57 2.80 -34.28 -14.59
C LEU A 57 1.83 -34.55 -13.43
N ILE A 58 1.24 -33.50 -12.85
CA ILE A 58 0.22 -33.61 -11.81
C ILE A 58 -0.99 -34.41 -12.29
N GLU A 59 -1.49 -34.12 -13.50
CA GLU A 59 -2.61 -34.80 -14.13
C GLU A 59 -2.30 -36.27 -14.42
N ALA A 60 -1.08 -36.59 -14.88
CA ALA A 60 -0.66 -37.97 -15.10
C ALA A 60 -0.74 -38.80 -13.82
N TYR A 61 -0.14 -38.31 -12.73
CA TYR A 61 -0.12 -39.05 -11.46
C TYR A 61 -1.49 -39.10 -10.77
N GLN A 62 -2.38 -38.13 -11.05
CA GLN A 62 -3.79 -38.24 -10.66
C GLN A 62 -4.50 -39.37 -11.43
N LEU A 63 -4.34 -39.45 -12.75
CA LEU A 63 -4.91 -40.55 -13.55
C LEU A 63 -4.38 -41.91 -13.10
N GLN A 64 -3.09 -42.01 -12.78
CA GLN A 64 -2.48 -43.23 -12.25
C GLN A 64 -3.08 -43.63 -10.89
N SER A 65 -3.29 -42.66 -10.00
CA SER A 65 -3.93 -42.88 -8.70
C SER A 65 -5.41 -43.31 -8.83
N ASP A 66 -6.12 -42.73 -9.79
CA ASP A 66 -7.53 -43.05 -10.09
C ASP A 66 -7.70 -44.35 -10.89
N GLY A 67 -6.61 -44.98 -11.36
CA GLY A 67 -6.67 -46.15 -12.24
C GLY A 67 -7.26 -45.85 -13.62
N LYS A 68 -7.19 -44.60 -14.09
CA LYS A 68 -7.70 -44.14 -15.39
C LYS A 68 -6.63 -44.25 -16.49
N PRO A 69 -7.01 -44.53 -17.75
CA PRO A 69 -6.08 -44.56 -18.87
C PRO A 69 -5.56 -43.15 -19.21
N GLY A 70 -4.40 -43.06 -19.89
CA GLY A 70 -3.80 -41.78 -20.33
C GLY A 70 -2.51 -41.36 -19.61
N PHE A 71 -2.07 -42.11 -18.59
CA PHE A 71 -0.81 -41.85 -17.88
C PHE A 71 0.41 -41.79 -18.81
N SER A 72 0.58 -42.80 -19.68
CA SER A 72 1.72 -42.88 -20.60
C SER A 72 1.83 -41.68 -21.54
N ASP A 73 0.68 -41.21 -22.02
CA ASP A 73 0.59 -40.15 -23.02
C ASP A 73 0.93 -38.79 -22.40
N LEU A 74 0.45 -38.55 -21.18
CA LEU A 74 0.80 -37.36 -20.41
C LEU A 74 2.28 -37.36 -20.01
N ILE A 75 2.84 -38.49 -19.59
CA ILE A 75 4.28 -38.58 -19.30
C ILE A 75 5.11 -38.32 -20.56
N ALA A 76 4.70 -38.82 -21.72
CA ALA A 76 5.37 -38.51 -22.99
C ALA A 76 5.28 -37.00 -23.32
N ALA A 77 4.12 -36.37 -23.09
CA ALA A 77 3.94 -34.93 -23.28
C ALA A 77 4.79 -34.09 -22.32
N VAL A 78 4.92 -34.49 -21.05
CA VAL A 78 5.82 -33.85 -20.08
C VAL A 78 7.26 -33.88 -20.59
N LYS A 79 7.75 -35.04 -21.01
CA LYS A 79 9.13 -35.18 -21.53
C LYS A 79 9.37 -34.30 -22.75
N LEU A 80 8.41 -34.25 -23.66
CA LEU A 80 8.50 -33.39 -24.84
C LEU A 80 8.54 -31.90 -24.45
N ASN A 81 7.63 -31.45 -23.59
CA ASN A 81 7.55 -30.05 -23.17
C ASN A 81 8.76 -29.62 -22.33
N VAL A 82 9.30 -30.50 -21.48
CA VAL A 82 10.57 -30.25 -20.76
C VAL A 82 11.73 -30.10 -21.74
N SER A 83 11.82 -30.96 -22.76
CA SER A 83 12.86 -30.84 -23.80
C SER A 83 12.76 -29.53 -24.59
N LEU A 84 11.53 -29.15 -24.98
CA LEU A 84 11.27 -27.88 -25.65
C LEU A 84 11.58 -26.68 -24.75
N PHE A 85 11.22 -26.76 -23.46
CA PHE A 85 11.56 -25.75 -22.45
C PHE A 85 13.08 -25.58 -22.34
N THR A 86 13.83 -26.66 -22.12
CA THR A 86 15.29 -26.61 -21.98
C THR A 86 15.98 -26.06 -23.23
N SER A 87 15.45 -26.40 -24.41
CA SER A 87 15.97 -25.87 -25.68
C SER A 87 15.67 -24.37 -25.84
N SER A 88 14.41 -23.97 -25.58
CA SER A 88 13.97 -22.58 -25.70
C SER A 88 14.62 -21.66 -24.67
N ILE A 89 14.84 -22.14 -23.45
CA ILE A 89 15.41 -21.32 -22.38
C ILE A 89 16.92 -21.11 -22.58
N ALA A 90 17.62 -22.02 -23.28
CA ALA A 90 19.02 -21.86 -23.62
C ALA A 90 19.30 -20.65 -24.54
N GLU A 91 18.30 -20.22 -25.30
CA GLU A 91 18.34 -19.01 -26.15
C GLU A 91 17.99 -17.73 -25.36
N VAL A 92 17.43 -17.88 -24.15
CA VAL A 92 17.12 -16.81 -23.22
C VAL A 92 18.28 -16.67 -22.22
N ASN A 93 18.52 -15.47 -21.68
CA ASN A 93 19.65 -15.20 -20.77
C ASN A 93 19.67 -16.15 -19.55
N ASN A 94 20.48 -17.22 -19.62
CA ASN A 94 20.56 -18.35 -18.69
C ASN A 94 21.06 -18.00 -17.28
N ASN A 95 21.46 -16.75 -17.01
CA ASN A 95 22.03 -16.36 -15.73
C ASN A 95 20.99 -15.86 -14.72
N ARG A 96 19.69 -15.87 -15.05
CA ARG A 96 18.65 -15.48 -14.08
C ARG A 96 18.44 -16.60 -13.04
N PRO A 97 18.46 -16.30 -11.72
CA PRO A 97 18.27 -17.30 -10.67
C PRO A 97 16.96 -18.10 -10.81
N SER A 98 15.89 -17.44 -11.25
CA SER A 98 14.61 -18.09 -11.51
C SER A 98 14.67 -19.10 -12.66
N ILE A 99 15.40 -18.77 -13.73
CA ILE A 99 15.64 -19.68 -14.86
C ILE A 99 16.46 -20.89 -14.42
N ILE A 100 17.55 -20.67 -13.67
CA ILE A 100 18.39 -21.74 -13.14
C ILE A 100 17.57 -22.67 -12.25
N ALA A 101 16.72 -22.12 -11.38
CA ALA A 101 15.84 -22.91 -10.54
C ALA A 101 14.78 -23.67 -11.35
N MET A 102 14.17 -23.05 -12.38
CA MET A 102 13.24 -23.72 -13.30
C MET A 102 13.90 -24.87 -14.05
N VAL A 103 15.14 -24.72 -14.53
CA VAL A 103 15.88 -25.81 -15.19
C VAL A 103 16.08 -26.99 -14.24
N LYS A 104 16.53 -26.74 -13.00
CA LYS A 104 16.67 -27.79 -11.97
C LYS A 104 15.35 -28.51 -11.70
N VAL A 105 14.24 -27.78 -11.63
CA VAL A 105 12.93 -28.39 -11.39
C VAL A 105 12.45 -29.17 -12.62
N ALA A 106 12.68 -28.66 -13.84
CA ALA A 106 12.33 -29.35 -15.08
C ALA A 106 13.11 -30.69 -15.24
N GLU A 107 14.38 -30.72 -14.83
CA GLU A 107 15.16 -31.97 -14.76
C GLU A 107 14.51 -32.98 -13.79
N LYS A 108 14.04 -32.52 -12.62
CA LYS A 108 13.30 -33.38 -11.69
C LYS A 108 11.98 -33.89 -12.29
N MET A 109 11.25 -33.05 -13.03
CA MET A 109 10.03 -33.48 -13.75
C MET A 109 10.30 -34.62 -14.73
N ASN A 110 11.44 -34.57 -15.43
CA ASN A 110 11.84 -35.62 -16.38
C ASN A 110 12.20 -36.96 -15.68
N LEU A 111 12.63 -36.89 -14.42
CA LEU A 111 13.07 -38.02 -13.61
C LEU A 111 12.00 -38.55 -12.64
N ALA A 112 10.84 -37.91 -12.55
CA ALA A 112 9.76 -38.30 -11.65
C ALA A 112 9.28 -39.74 -11.93
N LYS A 113 9.17 -40.55 -10.87
CA LYS A 113 8.75 -41.96 -10.94
C LYS A 113 7.48 -42.21 -10.15
N ASN A 114 7.24 -41.45 -9.10
CA ASN A 114 6.11 -41.66 -8.19
C ASN A 114 5.45 -40.33 -7.78
N ILE A 115 4.30 -40.42 -7.11
CA ILE A 115 3.52 -39.26 -6.64
C ILE A 115 4.27 -38.40 -5.59
N HIS A 116 5.18 -38.99 -4.80
CA HIS A 116 5.99 -38.21 -3.85
C HIS A 116 6.99 -37.30 -4.56
N ASP A 117 7.54 -37.74 -5.70
CA ASP A 117 8.40 -36.90 -6.54
C ASP A 117 7.61 -35.69 -7.06
N VAL A 118 6.35 -35.88 -7.47
CA VAL A 118 5.48 -34.79 -7.93
C VAL A 118 5.22 -33.77 -6.84
N ILE A 119 4.98 -34.22 -5.60
CA ILE A 119 4.79 -33.31 -4.45
C ILE A 119 6.08 -32.54 -4.16
N ALA A 120 7.25 -33.19 -4.23
CA ALA A 120 8.53 -32.51 -4.05
C ALA A 120 8.78 -31.48 -5.16
N ILE A 121 8.49 -31.82 -6.42
CA ILE A 121 8.60 -30.91 -7.57
C ILE A 121 7.67 -29.70 -7.41
N ALA A 122 6.43 -29.90 -6.94
CA ALA A 122 5.50 -28.81 -6.68
C ALA A 122 6.03 -27.86 -5.58
N LYS A 123 6.61 -28.43 -4.51
CA LYS A 123 7.26 -27.65 -3.44
C LYS A 123 8.48 -26.88 -3.94
N ASP A 124 9.33 -27.51 -4.74
CA ASP A 124 10.50 -26.84 -5.31
C ASP A 124 10.08 -25.73 -6.27
N THR A 125 9.00 -25.93 -7.02
CA THR A 125 8.43 -24.90 -7.90
C THR A 125 7.95 -23.69 -7.10
N LEU A 126 7.38 -23.89 -5.91
CA LEU A 126 6.97 -22.79 -5.02
C LEU A 126 8.15 -21.93 -4.54
N GLN A 127 9.36 -22.49 -4.49
CA GLN A 127 10.58 -21.76 -4.09
C GLN A 127 11.18 -20.95 -5.25
N ILE A 128 10.65 -21.07 -6.47
CA ILE A 128 11.13 -20.30 -7.61
C ILE A 128 10.55 -18.89 -7.52
N GLY A 129 11.42 -17.89 -7.40
CA GLY A 129 11.04 -16.49 -7.53
C GLY A 129 10.64 -16.14 -8.97
N PHE A 130 9.38 -16.35 -9.33
CA PHE A 130 8.87 -15.97 -10.65
C PHE A 130 8.77 -14.45 -10.78
N ALA A 131 9.26 -13.91 -11.90
CA ALA A 131 9.16 -12.48 -12.22
C ALA A 131 7.76 -12.07 -12.74
N THR A 132 6.70 -12.80 -12.37
CA THR A 132 5.32 -12.50 -12.78
C THR A 132 4.55 -11.89 -11.61
N MET A 133 4.45 -10.56 -11.64
CA MET A 133 3.64 -9.67 -10.79
C MET A 133 3.14 -10.18 -9.42
N ILE A 134 3.79 -9.67 -8.37
CA ILE A 134 3.27 -9.35 -7.02
C ILE A 134 2.89 -10.55 -6.14
N THR A 135 3.72 -10.86 -5.13
CA THR A 135 3.39 -10.78 -3.68
C THR A 135 4.50 -11.36 -2.80
N SER A 136 4.88 -10.59 -1.77
CA SER A 136 5.29 -11.04 -0.43
C SER A 136 6.31 -12.17 -0.29
N GLU A 137 7.59 -11.87 -0.11
CA GLU A 137 8.46 -12.69 0.75
C GLU A 137 9.42 -11.83 1.57
N PHE A 138 9.27 -12.01 2.89
CA PHE A 138 10.15 -11.70 4.02
C PHE A 138 10.58 -10.25 4.29
N ASP A 139 9.82 -9.63 5.19
CA ASP A 139 10.38 -8.71 6.18
C ASP A 139 11.45 -9.45 7.02
N SER A 140 12.73 -9.14 6.82
CA SER A 140 13.84 -9.67 7.61
C SER A 140 14.00 -8.96 8.96
N ARG A 141 13.09 -8.05 9.35
CA ARG A 141 13.19 -7.24 10.57
C ARG A 141 12.05 -7.45 11.58
N GLY A 142 11.37 -8.60 11.55
CA GLY A 142 10.28 -8.88 12.48
C GLY A 142 10.26 -10.29 13.08
N LYS A 143 10.85 -10.41 14.29
CA LYS A 143 10.63 -11.41 15.36
C LYS A 143 11.69 -12.53 15.52
N ASN A 144 12.52 -12.31 16.55
CA ASN A 144 12.97 -13.30 17.54
C ASN A 144 13.21 -14.74 17.04
N SER A 145 14.40 -15.00 16.50
CA SER A 145 15.07 -16.28 16.74
C SER A 145 16.35 -16.01 17.51
N LYS A 146 16.25 -16.08 18.84
CA LYS A 146 17.40 -16.41 19.69
C LYS A 146 17.65 -17.90 19.49
N ASN A 147 18.39 -18.26 18.45
CA ASN A 147 19.14 -19.51 18.44
C ASN A 147 20.49 -19.20 17.82
N LYS A 148 21.54 -19.41 18.61
CA LYS A 148 22.93 -19.41 18.16
C LYS A 148 23.07 -20.37 16.97
N PRO A 149 23.87 -20.05 15.95
CA PRO A 149 24.35 -21.08 15.05
C PRO A 149 25.36 -21.93 15.83
N ASP A 150 25.07 -23.23 15.98
CA ASP A 150 26.09 -24.21 16.30
C ASP A 150 27.09 -24.30 15.14
N ASP A 151 28.37 -24.44 15.48
CA ASP A 151 29.48 -24.70 14.57
C ASP A 151 29.17 -25.89 13.66
N TYR A 152 28.91 -25.61 12.39
CA TYR A 152 29.07 -26.59 11.33
C TYR A 152 30.31 -26.21 10.52
N ASP A 153 31.28 -27.11 10.57
CA ASP A 153 32.51 -27.08 9.80
C ASP A 153 32.16 -27.18 8.31
N VAL A 154 32.19 -26.03 7.60
CA VAL A 154 31.89 -25.95 6.17
C VAL A 154 33.14 -26.34 5.39
N SER A 155 32.98 -27.35 4.52
CA SER A 155 33.98 -27.83 3.57
C SER A 155 34.60 -26.68 2.74
N PRO A 156 35.91 -26.73 2.38
CA PRO A 156 36.62 -25.65 1.69
C PRO A 156 36.13 -25.24 0.29
N GLU A 157 35.08 -25.86 -0.25
CA GLU A 157 34.59 -25.65 -1.62
C GLU A 157 33.41 -24.66 -1.74
N GLU A 158 32.88 -24.11 -0.64
CA GLU A 158 31.81 -23.09 -0.64
C GLU A 158 32.33 -21.67 -0.35
N LYS A 159 33.25 -21.17 -1.19
CA LYS A 159 33.60 -19.74 -1.25
C LYS A 159 33.12 -19.12 -2.56
N GLU A 160 31.82 -19.14 -2.82
CA GLU A 160 31.24 -18.08 -3.66
C GLU A 160 31.30 -16.78 -2.86
N GLN A 161 32.25 -15.90 -3.20
CA GLN A 161 32.36 -14.58 -2.60
C GLN A 161 31.03 -13.82 -2.75
N HIS A 162 30.27 -13.67 -1.67
CA HIS A 162 29.09 -12.81 -1.67
C HIS A 162 29.54 -11.35 -1.86
N LEU A 163 29.50 -10.84 -3.09
CA LEU A 163 29.69 -9.43 -3.39
C LEU A 163 28.52 -8.64 -2.79
N ILE A 164 28.83 -7.67 -1.93
CA ILE A 164 27.85 -6.91 -1.16
C ILE A 164 28.08 -5.42 -1.39
N VAL A 165 26.99 -4.72 -1.71
CA VAL A 165 26.94 -3.26 -1.89
C VAL A 165 26.06 -2.68 -0.79
N SER A 166 26.64 -1.93 0.13
CA SER A 166 25.85 -1.14 1.07
C SER A 166 25.47 0.20 0.45
N VAL A 167 24.18 0.53 0.44
CA VAL A 167 23.67 1.78 -0.12
C VAL A 167 22.92 2.56 0.95
N ARG A 168 23.27 3.84 1.09
CA ARG A 168 22.56 4.83 1.91
C ARG A 168 22.11 6.00 1.05
N PHE A 169 20.89 6.46 1.29
CA PHE A 169 20.36 7.66 0.66
C PHE A 169 19.98 8.69 1.71
N TYR A 170 20.14 9.95 1.34
CA TYR A 170 19.84 11.11 2.12
C TYR A 170 18.96 12.07 1.31
N PHE A 171 18.02 12.70 2.01
CA PHE A 171 17.10 13.70 1.51
C PHE A 171 17.27 14.96 2.37
N ASP A 172 17.65 16.09 1.77
CA ASP A 172 17.95 17.34 2.48
C ASP A 172 18.90 17.18 3.69
N ASN A 173 19.93 16.35 3.52
CA ASN A 173 20.93 15.97 4.54
C ASN A 173 20.42 15.08 5.69
N GLU A 174 19.15 14.67 5.67
CA GLU A 174 18.61 13.66 6.58
C GLU A 174 18.59 12.29 5.91
N LEU A 175 18.63 11.22 6.71
CA LEU A 175 18.53 9.87 6.17
C LEU A 175 17.12 9.67 5.56
N TRP A 176 17.05 9.05 4.38
CA TRP A 176 15.78 8.82 3.69
C TRP A 176 14.74 8.12 4.58
N ALA A 177 13.57 8.75 4.77
CA ALA A 177 12.48 8.13 5.51
C ALA A 177 11.79 7.05 4.67
N ASN A 178 11.43 5.91 5.25
CA ASN A 178 10.66 4.88 4.57
C ASN A 178 9.28 4.74 5.27
N PRO A 179 8.21 5.36 4.74
CA PRO A 179 8.10 6.11 3.48
C PRO A 179 8.53 7.59 3.58
N GLN A 180 9.03 8.15 2.47
CA GLN A 180 9.34 9.57 2.30
C GLN A 180 8.17 10.29 1.61
N THR A 181 7.63 11.34 2.21
CA THR A 181 6.57 12.14 1.57
C THR A 181 7.20 13.25 0.73
N ILE A 182 6.78 13.34 -0.53
CA ILE A 182 7.25 14.37 -1.48
C ILE A 182 6.08 14.97 -2.25
N LYS A 183 6.29 16.14 -2.86
CA LYS A 183 5.33 16.76 -3.77
C LYS A 183 5.55 16.24 -5.20
N PRO A 184 4.48 16.02 -5.98
CA PRO A 184 4.63 15.72 -7.40
C PRO A 184 5.17 16.95 -8.16
N ASN A 185 5.80 16.70 -9.29
CA ASN A 185 6.38 17.71 -10.21
C ASN A 185 7.46 18.60 -9.58
N VAL A 186 8.05 18.16 -8.46
CA VAL A 186 9.21 18.81 -7.85
C VAL A 186 10.42 17.90 -8.01
N ARG A 187 11.55 18.48 -8.42
CA ARG A 187 12.84 17.78 -8.47
C ARG A 187 13.54 17.88 -7.14
N TYR A 188 13.74 16.73 -6.51
CA TYR A 188 14.46 16.60 -5.26
C TYR A 188 15.88 16.10 -5.53
N ASN A 189 16.85 16.69 -4.84
CA ASN A 189 18.22 16.20 -4.86
C ASN A 189 18.34 15.02 -3.88
N LEU A 190 19.02 13.97 -4.33
CA LEU A 190 19.36 12.81 -3.52
C LEU A 190 20.87 12.80 -3.36
N SER A 191 21.35 12.73 -2.13
CA SER A 191 22.73 12.35 -1.86
C SER A 191 22.77 10.94 -1.31
N GLY A 192 23.91 10.27 -1.43
CA GLY A 192 24.06 8.90 -0.97
C GLY A 192 25.49 8.50 -0.74
N GLU A 193 25.66 7.36 -0.10
CA GLU A 193 26.95 6.74 0.15
C GLU A 193 26.85 5.26 -0.25
N ILE A 194 27.75 4.82 -1.12
CA ILE A 194 27.92 3.40 -1.46
C ILE A 194 29.17 2.88 -0.79
N LYS A 195 29.04 1.75 -0.07
CA LYS A 195 30.18 0.99 0.45
C LYS A 195 30.25 -0.39 -0.16
N LEU A 196 31.44 -0.77 -0.60
CA LEU A 196 31.70 -2.05 -1.24
C LEU A 196 32.58 -2.90 -0.32
N ASN A 197 32.23 -4.19 -0.19
CA ASN A 197 33.14 -5.13 0.46
C ASN A 197 34.39 -5.36 -0.41
N GLU A 198 34.17 -5.54 -1.70
CA GLU A 198 35.19 -5.76 -2.73
C GLU A 198 34.72 -5.19 -4.07
N TRP A 199 35.66 -4.70 -4.88
CA TRP A 199 35.40 -4.39 -6.29
C TRP A 199 35.87 -5.59 -7.12
N PRO A 200 34.98 -6.28 -7.85
CA PRO A 200 35.34 -7.49 -8.55
C PRO A 200 36.33 -7.22 -9.69
N GLU A 201 37.32 -8.10 -9.84
CA GLU A 201 38.38 -7.96 -10.84
C GLU A 201 37.82 -8.01 -12.28
N GLY A 202 38.32 -7.13 -13.14
CA GLY A 202 37.87 -7.03 -14.54
C GLY A 202 36.57 -6.26 -14.76
N TYR A 203 35.93 -5.73 -13.72
CA TYR A 203 34.75 -4.86 -13.84
C TYR A 203 35.15 -3.39 -13.74
N GLU A 204 34.55 -2.55 -14.58
CA GLU A 204 34.95 -1.14 -14.70
C GLU A 204 33.98 -0.20 -14.01
N LYS A 205 32.69 -0.53 -14.04
CA LYS A 205 31.62 0.32 -13.54
C LYS A 205 30.58 -0.42 -12.73
N LEU A 206 30.00 0.30 -11.76
CA LEU A 206 28.83 -0.05 -10.99
C LEU A 206 27.68 0.89 -11.34
N THR A 207 26.50 0.32 -11.58
CA THR A 207 25.27 1.07 -11.84
C THR A 207 24.21 0.69 -10.83
N LEU A 208 23.50 1.69 -10.30
CA LEU A 208 22.28 1.51 -9.52
C LEU A 208 21.09 1.87 -10.39
N SER A 209 20.24 0.90 -10.71
CA SER A 209 19.03 1.11 -11.52
C SER A 209 17.77 0.86 -10.70
N ALA A 210 16.74 1.65 -10.95
CA ALA A 210 15.40 1.38 -10.44
C ALA A 210 14.83 0.11 -11.08
N VAL A 211 14.21 -0.73 -10.26
CA VAL A 211 13.36 -1.85 -10.68
C VAL A 211 12.02 -1.66 -9.98
N THR A 212 10.98 -1.41 -10.76
CA THR A 212 9.68 -0.99 -10.25
C THR A 212 8.57 -1.59 -11.10
N THR A 213 7.40 -1.80 -10.50
CA THR A 213 6.17 -2.12 -11.24
C THR A 213 5.43 -0.86 -11.67
N THR A 214 5.86 0.31 -11.18
CA THR A 214 5.34 1.61 -11.60
C THR A 214 6.06 2.02 -12.88
N ASP A 215 5.30 2.31 -13.92
CA ASP A 215 5.83 2.73 -15.23
C ASP A 215 6.79 3.93 -15.10
N ASP A 216 7.83 3.98 -15.92
CA ASP A 216 8.85 5.06 -15.96
C ASP A 216 8.22 6.43 -16.33
N SER A 217 6.97 6.44 -16.80
CA SER A 217 6.20 7.68 -16.94
C SER A 217 5.82 8.30 -15.59
N HIS A 218 5.75 7.55 -14.48
CA HIS A 218 5.31 8.06 -13.18
C HIS A 218 6.41 8.73 -12.37
N PHE A 219 7.66 8.32 -12.52
CA PHE A 219 8.79 8.98 -11.85
C PHE A 219 10.04 8.94 -12.71
N VAL A 220 11.00 9.81 -12.39
CA VAL A 220 12.34 9.80 -12.96
C VAL A 220 13.32 9.76 -11.80
N LEU A 221 14.01 8.63 -11.64
CA LEU A 221 15.14 8.49 -10.72
C LEU A 221 16.42 8.54 -11.55
N SER A 222 17.26 9.53 -11.26
CA SER A 222 18.56 9.69 -11.90
C SER A 222 19.64 9.49 -10.86
N LEU A 223 20.47 8.46 -11.07
CA LEU A 223 21.64 8.13 -10.26
C LEU A 223 22.88 8.04 -11.16
N PRO A 224 24.08 8.32 -10.64
CA PRO A 224 25.28 8.33 -11.45
C PRO A 224 25.79 6.92 -11.74
N GLU A 225 26.49 6.75 -12.86
CA GLU A 225 27.37 5.59 -13.03
C GLU A 225 28.62 5.77 -12.19
N ILE A 226 29.02 4.72 -11.48
CA ILE A 226 30.15 4.75 -10.55
C ILE A 226 31.31 4.01 -11.18
N GLN A 227 32.43 4.71 -11.34
CA GLN A 227 33.67 4.15 -11.85
C GLN A 227 34.52 3.64 -10.70
N TYR A 228 35.41 2.68 -10.98
CA TYR A 228 36.39 2.25 -9.99
C TYR A 228 37.31 3.40 -9.59
N THR A 229 37.30 3.77 -8.30
CA THR A 229 38.13 4.84 -7.74
C THR A 229 39.18 4.33 -6.76
N GLY A 230 39.24 3.02 -6.50
CA GLY A 230 40.06 2.42 -5.43
C GLY A 230 39.52 2.64 -4.01
N ASN A 231 38.54 3.54 -3.83
CA ASN A 231 37.91 3.80 -2.54
C ASN A 231 36.79 2.81 -2.26
N LYS A 232 36.72 2.34 -1.01
CA LYS A 232 35.65 1.46 -0.54
C LYS A 232 34.34 2.19 -0.23
N SER A 233 34.40 3.51 0.03
CA SER A 233 33.23 4.36 0.21
C SER A 233 33.19 5.42 -0.88
N ILE A 234 32.05 5.52 -1.57
CA ILE A 234 31.87 6.37 -2.74
C ILE A 234 30.62 7.21 -2.52
N PRO A 235 30.74 8.56 -2.42
CA PRO A 235 29.58 9.42 -2.38
C PRO A 235 28.90 9.44 -3.75
N ILE A 236 27.57 9.48 -3.75
CA ILE A 236 26.75 9.59 -4.96
C ILE A 236 25.79 10.75 -4.84
N GLU A 237 25.53 11.41 -5.96
CA GLU A 237 24.52 12.46 -6.08
C GLU A 237 23.60 12.15 -7.24
N GLY A 238 22.31 12.31 -7.00
CA GLY A 238 21.25 12.02 -7.95
C GLY A 238 20.05 12.91 -7.74
N SER A 239 18.96 12.57 -8.40
CA SER A 239 17.70 13.28 -8.22
C SER A 239 16.50 12.40 -8.49
N ILE A 240 15.38 12.74 -7.85
CA ILE A 240 14.10 12.09 -8.05
C ILE A 240 13.01 13.11 -8.35
N ILE A 241 12.16 12.78 -9.32
CA ILE A 241 10.94 13.52 -9.66
C ILE A 241 9.81 12.50 -9.71
N VAL A 242 8.71 12.73 -9.02
CA VAL A 242 7.46 11.97 -9.23
C VAL A 242 6.49 12.88 -9.99
N LYS A 243 5.96 12.41 -11.12
CA LYS A 243 5.21 13.25 -12.06
C LYS A 243 3.74 13.41 -11.68
N TYR A 244 3.17 12.42 -11.00
CA TYR A 244 1.75 12.39 -10.66
C TYR A 244 1.54 12.28 -9.15
N PRO A 245 0.51 12.95 -8.60
CA PRO A 245 0.07 12.70 -7.24
C PRO A 245 -0.48 11.28 -7.11
N GLN A 246 -0.24 10.68 -5.95
CA GLN A 246 -0.90 9.44 -5.54
C GLN A 246 -2.18 9.78 -4.76
N PRO A 247 -3.28 9.02 -4.95
CA PRO A 247 -4.43 9.08 -4.07
C PRO A 247 -4.03 8.93 -2.60
N LEU A 248 -4.70 9.68 -1.74
CA LEU A 248 -4.38 9.73 -0.31
C LEU A 248 -4.42 8.35 0.36
N PHE A 249 -5.30 7.45 -0.10
CA PHE A 249 -5.47 6.13 0.49
C PHE A 249 -4.59 5.05 -0.16
N GLU A 250 -4.00 5.33 -1.32
CA GLU A 250 -3.12 4.37 -1.99
C GLU A 250 -1.86 4.10 -1.16
N LYS A 251 -1.34 2.87 -1.30
CA LYS A 251 -0.07 2.46 -0.70
C LYS A 251 1.08 3.33 -1.27
N PRO A 252 2.08 3.69 -0.46
CA PRO A 252 3.29 4.33 -0.95
C PRO A 252 3.93 3.54 -2.11
N MET A 253 4.48 4.26 -3.07
CA MET A 253 5.27 3.69 -4.17
C MET A 253 6.59 3.14 -3.63
N ALA A 254 6.97 1.94 -4.06
CA ALA A 254 8.26 1.33 -3.72
C ALA A 254 9.11 1.21 -4.99
N ILE A 255 10.25 1.91 -5.00
CA ILE A 255 11.25 1.83 -6.06
C ILE A 255 12.37 0.90 -5.57
N ARG A 256 12.46 -0.32 -6.09
CA ARG A 256 13.56 -1.23 -5.72
C ARG A 256 14.82 -0.84 -6.47
N MET A 257 15.95 -1.09 -5.84
CA MET A 257 17.27 -0.82 -6.40
C MET A 257 17.91 -2.12 -6.87
N LEU A 258 18.52 -2.08 -8.05
CA LEU A 258 19.36 -3.15 -8.57
C LEU A 258 20.77 -2.60 -8.78
N ALA A 259 21.75 -3.28 -8.19
CA ALA A 259 23.15 -3.01 -8.41
C ALA A 259 23.65 -3.92 -9.54
N ARG A 260 24.43 -3.34 -10.46
CA ARG A 260 25.02 -4.09 -11.57
C ARG A 260 26.43 -3.61 -11.84
N PHE A 261 27.40 -4.51 -11.70
CA PHE A 261 28.74 -4.32 -12.24
C PHE A 261 28.76 -4.65 -13.73
N THR A 262 29.56 -3.94 -14.52
CA THR A 262 29.76 -4.21 -15.94
C THR A 262 31.25 -4.21 -16.28
N ALA A 263 31.70 -5.28 -16.92
CA ALA A 263 33.05 -5.43 -17.46
C ALA A 263 33.15 -4.93 -18.92
N GLN A 264 34.38 -4.76 -19.43
CA GLN A 264 34.63 -4.32 -20.83
C GLN A 264 33.93 -5.21 -21.87
N ASN A 265 33.92 -6.51 -21.62
CA ASN A 265 33.29 -7.51 -22.47
C ASN A 265 31.77 -7.62 -22.27
N LYS A 266 31.15 -6.66 -21.58
CA LYS A 266 29.71 -6.60 -21.24
C LYS A 266 29.21 -7.73 -20.33
N ILE A 267 30.11 -8.50 -19.70
CA ILE A 267 29.71 -9.42 -18.63
C ILE A 267 29.22 -8.59 -17.44
N THR A 268 28.14 -9.03 -16.80
CA THR A 268 27.49 -8.33 -15.69
C THR A 268 27.42 -9.20 -14.44
N LEU A 269 27.67 -8.60 -13.27
CA LEU A 269 27.43 -9.20 -11.97
C LEU A 269 26.41 -8.39 -11.19
N TYR A 270 25.58 -9.09 -10.41
CA TYR A 270 24.51 -8.53 -9.59
C TYR A 270 24.82 -8.79 -8.12
N PRO A 271 25.52 -7.86 -7.44
CA PRO A 271 25.82 -8.02 -6.02
C PRO A 271 24.57 -7.83 -5.16
N LEU A 272 24.60 -8.37 -3.94
CA LEU A 272 23.54 -8.16 -2.96
C LEU A 272 23.59 -6.72 -2.45
N ILE A 273 22.45 -6.01 -2.48
CA ILE A 273 22.33 -4.70 -1.83
C ILE A 273 21.97 -4.88 -0.35
N ILE A 274 22.66 -4.16 0.53
CA ILE A 274 22.29 -4.00 1.94
C ILE A 274 22.06 -2.52 2.26
N GLY A 275 21.14 -2.21 3.16
CA GLY A 275 20.75 -0.81 3.45
C GLY A 275 19.45 -0.45 2.73
N TYR A 276 19.49 0.56 1.85
CA TYR A 276 18.36 0.94 1.00
C TYR A 276 18.35 0.12 -0.30
N ASP A 277 17.86 -1.11 -0.20
CA ASP A 277 17.48 -1.95 -1.34
C ASP A 277 16.17 -1.49 -2.01
N GLN A 278 15.42 -0.63 -1.32
CA GLN A 278 14.23 0.05 -1.83
C GLN A 278 14.11 1.48 -1.27
N LEU A 279 13.60 2.38 -2.11
CA LEU A 279 13.15 3.71 -1.76
C LEU A 279 11.62 3.71 -1.73
N ILE A 280 11.03 3.83 -0.54
CA ILE A 280 9.58 3.92 -0.38
C ILE A 280 9.22 5.40 -0.29
N LEU A 281 8.31 5.86 -1.16
CA LEU A 281 7.87 7.25 -1.18
C LEU A 281 6.36 7.37 -1.37
N LYS A 282 5.82 8.51 -0.99
CA LYS A 282 4.45 8.89 -1.30
C LYS A 282 4.41 10.28 -1.91
N ALA A 283 3.95 10.37 -3.15
CA ALA A 283 3.74 11.65 -3.81
C ALA A 283 2.37 12.20 -3.43
N VAL A 284 2.32 13.19 -2.54
CA VAL A 284 1.07 13.80 -2.10
C VAL A 284 1.02 15.23 -2.61
N ASP A 285 -0.03 15.54 -3.36
CA ASP A 285 -0.37 16.92 -3.65
C ASP A 285 -1.39 17.40 -2.61
N ASN A 286 -0.93 18.18 -1.64
CA ASN A 286 -1.79 18.74 -0.60
C ASN A 286 -2.84 19.72 -1.15
N GLU A 287 -2.68 20.20 -2.40
CA GLU A 287 -3.67 21.02 -3.09
C GLU A 287 -4.75 20.16 -3.77
N GLN A 288 -4.46 18.88 -4.08
CA GLN A 288 -5.40 17.92 -4.66
C GLN A 288 -5.98 16.99 -3.60
N PHE A 289 -6.60 17.57 -2.57
CA PHE A 289 -7.44 16.79 -1.67
C PHE A 289 -8.60 16.22 -2.49
N LEU A 290 -8.72 14.88 -2.51
CA LEU A 290 -9.68 14.14 -3.35
C LEU A 290 -11.13 14.60 -3.15
N PHE A 291 -11.44 15.09 -1.95
CA PHE A 291 -12.74 15.62 -1.55
C PHE A 291 -12.61 17.07 -1.11
N PRO A 292 -12.33 18.02 -2.01
CA PRO A 292 -11.97 19.37 -1.61
C PRO A 292 -13.11 20.01 -0.79
N THR A 293 -12.73 20.62 0.34
CA THR A 293 -13.63 21.42 1.15
C THR A 293 -13.94 22.78 0.51
N GLY A 294 -13.26 23.14 -0.59
CA GLY A 294 -13.31 24.49 -1.18
C GLY A 294 -12.49 25.54 -0.43
N TYR A 295 -11.92 25.20 0.74
CA TYR A 295 -11.14 26.10 1.59
C TYR A 295 -9.76 25.50 1.89
N SER A 296 -8.67 26.13 1.44
CA SER A 296 -7.31 25.55 1.50
C SER A 296 -6.87 25.16 2.91
N LYS A 297 -7.11 26.01 3.92
CA LYS A 297 -6.78 25.69 5.33
C LYS A 297 -7.61 24.54 5.90
N LEU A 298 -8.84 24.37 5.45
CA LEU A 298 -9.69 23.25 5.87
C LEU A 298 -9.31 21.96 5.14
N ASN A 299 -8.86 22.03 3.89
CA ASN A 299 -8.25 20.87 3.20
C ASN A 299 -7.02 20.37 3.96
N GLN A 300 -6.11 21.27 4.34
CA GLN A 300 -4.92 20.91 5.12
C GLN A 300 -5.31 20.24 6.45
N LYS A 301 -6.31 20.78 7.16
CA LYS A 301 -6.77 20.21 8.42
C LYS A 301 -7.45 18.86 8.25
N ALA A 302 -8.22 18.67 7.19
CA ALA A 302 -8.83 17.38 6.85
C ALA A 302 -7.75 16.32 6.57
N LEU A 303 -6.75 16.66 5.76
CA LEU A 303 -5.61 15.78 5.45
C LEU A 303 -4.82 15.40 6.70
N GLU A 304 -4.55 16.36 7.59
CA GLU A 304 -3.88 16.12 8.87
C GLU A 304 -4.66 15.09 9.71
N ILE A 305 -5.97 15.29 9.88
CA ILE A 305 -6.84 14.41 10.66
C ILE A 305 -6.93 13.02 10.05
N ILE A 306 -7.14 12.92 8.73
CA ILE A 306 -7.20 11.65 8.02
C ILE A 306 -5.88 10.87 8.15
N GLY A 307 -4.75 11.57 8.06
CA GLY A 307 -3.42 10.99 8.27
C GLY A 307 -3.22 10.47 9.69
N LEU A 308 -3.70 11.20 10.70
CA LEU A 308 -3.67 10.77 12.10
C LEU A 308 -4.55 9.54 12.33
N ILE A 309 -5.81 9.55 11.85
CA ILE A 309 -6.72 8.40 11.96
C ILE A 309 -6.09 7.16 11.31
N LYS A 310 -5.57 7.27 10.08
CA LYS A 310 -4.92 6.14 9.39
C LYS A 310 -3.71 5.59 10.14
N LYS A 311 -3.02 6.42 10.91
CA LYS A 311 -1.87 6.01 11.72
C LYS A 311 -2.28 5.36 13.04
N GLU A 312 -3.38 5.83 13.64
CA GLU A 312 -3.77 5.47 15.00
C GLU A 312 -4.79 4.33 15.08
N VAL A 313 -5.66 4.20 14.07
CA VAL A 313 -6.68 3.15 14.01
C VAL A 313 -6.13 1.96 13.26
N LEU A 314 -5.86 0.87 13.98
CA LEU A 314 -5.40 -0.37 13.38
C LEU A 314 -6.54 -1.04 12.59
N ASP A 315 -6.24 -1.58 11.42
CA ASP A 315 -7.17 -2.32 10.57
C ASP A 315 -8.44 -1.53 10.16
N LEU A 316 -8.39 -0.19 10.11
CA LEU A 316 -9.47 0.62 9.56
C LEU A 316 -9.64 0.30 8.05
N PRO A 317 -10.82 -0.15 7.60
CA PRO A 317 -11.06 -0.40 6.18
C PRO A 317 -10.87 0.88 5.35
N ASP A 318 -10.18 0.77 4.21
CA ASP A 318 -9.96 1.93 3.32
C ASP A 318 -11.29 2.56 2.88
N SER A 319 -12.35 1.76 2.70
CA SER A 319 -13.70 2.26 2.38
C SER A 319 -14.31 3.09 3.50
N GLU A 320 -14.11 2.70 4.77
CA GLU A 320 -14.63 3.45 5.92
C GLU A 320 -13.91 4.80 6.02
N LEU A 321 -12.58 4.80 5.85
CA LEU A 321 -11.79 6.02 5.83
C LEU A 321 -12.17 6.94 4.66
N GLU A 322 -12.48 6.37 3.49
CA GLU A 322 -12.98 7.10 2.33
C GLU A 322 -14.35 7.74 2.61
N HIS A 323 -15.33 6.96 3.08
CA HIS A 323 -16.66 7.47 3.42
C HIS A 323 -16.59 8.57 4.49
N PHE A 324 -15.73 8.36 5.49
CA PHE A 324 -15.46 9.35 6.53
C PHE A 324 -14.90 10.64 5.94
N SER A 325 -13.94 10.52 5.02
CA SER A 325 -13.31 11.65 4.36
C SER A 325 -14.31 12.45 3.53
N ILE A 326 -15.23 11.80 2.81
CA ILE A 326 -16.29 12.48 2.04
C ILE A 326 -17.20 13.28 2.97
N LEU A 327 -17.72 12.64 4.03
CA LEU A 327 -18.64 13.30 4.95
C LEU A 327 -17.97 14.44 5.73
N LEU A 328 -16.75 14.22 6.24
CA LEU A 328 -15.96 15.25 6.90
C LEU A 328 -15.74 16.44 5.96
N SER A 329 -15.41 16.20 4.70
CA SER A 329 -15.17 17.25 3.71
C SER A 329 -16.42 18.07 3.41
N GLY A 330 -17.59 17.42 3.36
CA GLY A 330 -18.88 18.10 3.25
C GLY A 330 -19.17 19.01 4.44
N ILE A 331 -18.91 18.52 5.66
CA ILE A 331 -19.13 19.28 6.90
C ILE A 331 -18.14 20.46 7.01
N LEU A 332 -16.87 20.26 6.67
CA LEU A 332 -15.86 21.33 6.65
C LEU A 332 -16.15 22.37 5.57
N ASN A 333 -16.62 21.96 4.39
CA ASN A 333 -17.10 22.91 3.39
C ASN A 333 -18.27 23.74 3.93
N TYR A 334 -19.21 23.11 4.64
CA TYR A 334 -20.31 23.84 5.27
C TYR A 334 -19.84 24.80 6.38
N GLN A 335 -18.84 24.41 7.17
CA GLN A 335 -18.21 25.27 8.18
C GLN A 335 -17.59 26.52 7.53
N GLY A 336 -16.82 26.33 6.45
CA GLY A 336 -16.23 27.45 5.71
C GLY A 336 -17.28 28.35 5.08
N PHE A 337 -18.33 27.76 4.48
CA PHE A 337 -19.47 28.50 3.94
C PHE A 337 -20.14 29.38 5.00
N CYS A 338 -20.41 28.83 6.20
CA CYS A 338 -21.02 29.56 7.30
C CYS A 338 -20.13 30.72 7.79
N ALA A 339 -18.81 30.52 7.84
CA ALA A 339 -17.86 31.54 8.26
C ALA A 339 -17.77 32.70 7.25
N GLU A 340 -17.80 32.38 5.95
CA GLU A 340 -17.70 33.37 4.87
C GLU A 340 -19.02 34.14 4.66
N HIS A 341 -20.15 33.43 4.66
CA HIS A 341 -21.46 34.00 4.34
C HIS A 341 -22.25 34.45 5.58
N SER A 342 -21.69 34.30 6.78
CA SER A 342 -22.32 34.73 8.03
C SER A 342 -23.70 34.09 8.28
N GLU A 343 -23.89 32.83 7.87
CA GLU A 343 -25.19 32.11 7.91
C GLU A 343 -25.86 32.15 9.29
N TYR A 344 -25.06 32.05 10.36
CA TYR A 344 -25.53 32.05 11.76
C TYR A 344 -25.24 33.35 12.52
N LYS A 345 -25.01 34.46 11.82
CA LYS A 345 -24.71 35.76 12.44
C LYS A 345 -25.90 36.30 13.23
N ALA A 346 -25.64 36.79 14.44
CA ALA A 346 -26.64 37.32 15.38
C ALA A 346 -27.81 36.37 15.71
N ILE A 347 -27.70 35.09 15.37
CA ILE A 347 -28.66 34.06 15.75
C ILE A 347 -28.32 33.61 17.18
N THR A 348 -29.23 33.85 18.11
CA THR A 348 -29.08 33.46 19.53
C THR A 348 -29.93 32.25 19.90
N SER A 349 -30.95 31.93 19.09
CA SER A 349 -31.85 30.80 19.29
C SER A 349 -32.10 30.07 17.97
N LEU A 350 -31.57 28.86 17.84
CA LEU A 350 -31.83 27.95 16.73
C LEU A 350 -31.81 26.52 17.25
N THR A 351 -32.81 25.70 16.94
CA THR A 351 -32.91 24.32 17.48
C THR A 351 -31.96 23.35 16.79
N GLU A 352 -31.63 22.24 17.45
CA GLU A 352 -30.84 21.17 16.82
C GLU A 352 -31.52 20.63 15.55
N ASP A 353 -32.85 20.53 15.57
CA ASP A 353 -33.64 20.13 14.40
C ASP A 353 -33.50 21.09 13.21
N GLN A 354 -33.46 22.40 13.46
CA GLN A 354 -33.21 23.41 12.43
C GLN A 354 -31.78 23.31 11.91
N PHE A 355 -30.80 23.17 12.80
CA PHE A 355 -29.39 23.05 12.42
C PHE A 355 -29.16 21.83 11.53
N ARG A 356 -29.72 20.68 11.92
CA ARG A 356 -29.69 19.45 11.12
C ARG A 356 -30.35 19.65 9.75
N ASN A 357 -31.54 20.23 9.69
CA ASN A 357 -32.22 20.42 8.40
C ASN A 357 -31.41 21.34 7.47
N ASN A 358 -30.78 22.40 8.00
CA ASN A 358 -29.89 23.26 7.23
C ASN A 358 -28.68 22.51 6.70
N MET A 359 -28.02 21.72 7.54
CA MET A 359 -26.86 20.92 7.15
C MET A 359 -27.23 19.85 6.11
N ILE A 360 -28.32 19.11 6.30
CA ILE A 360 -28.77 18.10 5.32
C ILE A 360 -29.09 18.75 3.97
N LYS A 361 -29.77 19.89 3.96
CA LYS A 361 -30.08 20.63 2.73
C LYS A 361 -28.79 21.00 1.99
N TYR A 362 -27.78 21.46 2.73
CA TYR A 362 -26.48 21.82 2.16
C TYR A 362 -25.70 20.61 1.64
N LEU A 363 -25.57 19.55 2.45
CA LEU A 363 -24.85 18.33 2.07
C LEU A 363 -25.52 17.62 0.87
N SER A 364 -26.85 17.63 0.80
CA SER A 364 -27.61 17.01 -0.29
C SER A 364 -27.44 17.73 -1.64
N ALA A 365 -26.97 18.98 -1.62
CA ALA A 365 -26.65 19.73 -2.84
C ALA A 365 -25.28 19.36 -3.44
N ARG A 366 -24.44 18.59 -2.72
CA ARG A 366 -23.15 18.14 -3.22
C ARG A 366 -23.28 16.79 -3.94
N ASN A 367 -22.68 16.68 -5.12
CA ASN A 367 -22.78 15.46 -5.95
C ASN A 367 -22.22 14.20 -5.28
N ASP A 368 -21.18 14.33 -4.45
CA ASP A 368 -20.54 13.23 -3.72
C ASP A 368 -21.38 12.68 -2.55
N LEU A 369 -22.36 13.47 -2.07
CA LEU A 369 -23.24 13.13 -0.94
C LEU A 369 -24.72 13.01 -1.33
N ALA A 370 -25.09 13.48 -2.53
CA ALA A 370 -26.47 13.52 -3.01
C ALA A 370 -27.16 12.15 -2.94
N GLY A 371 -28.38 12.13 -2.38
CA GLY A 371 -29.21 10.94 -2.27
C GLY A 371 -28.73 9.87 -1.27
N GLN A 372 -27.59 10.07 -0.62
CA GLN A 372 -26.95 9.09 0.28
C GLN A 372 -26.88 9.55 1.73
N VAL A 373 -27.12 10.84 1.99
CA VAL A 373 -27.25 11.40 3.33
C VAL A 373 -28.66 11.10 3.86
N ILE A 374 -28.74 10.27 4.90
CA ILE A 374 -30.01 9.83 5.48
C ILE A 374 -30.20 10.55 6.81
N LYS A 375 -31.42 11.09 6.99
CA LYS A 375 -31.94 11.49 8.30
C LYS A 375 -32.50 10.25 8.98
N GLU A 376 -31.70 9.59 9.82
CA GLU A 376 -32.18 8.44 10.54
C GLU A 376 -33.04 8.85 11.73
N SER A 377 -34.09 8.08 12.01
CA SER A 377 -34.96 8.37 13.14
C SER A 377 -34.60 7.58 14.38
N HIS A 378 -34.04 6.36 14.28
CA HIS A 378 -33.76 5.52 15.45
C HIS A 378 -32.63 4.49 15.18
N ILE A 379 -31.45 4.65 15.80
CA ILE A 379 -30.42 3.60 15.93
C ILE A 379 -30.07 3.44 17.41
N ALA A 380 -29.95 2.20 17.90
CA ALA A 380 -29.51 1.88 19.26
C ALA A 380 -30.28 2.60 20.40
N GLY A 381 -31.58 2.87 20.19
CA GLY A 381 -32.44 3.55 21.18
C GLY A 381 -32.29 5.07 21.25
N GLY A 382 -31.50 5.67 20.35
CA GLY A 382 -31.34 7.12 20.21
C GLY A 382 -31.60 7.61 18.78
N ARG A 383 -31.77 8.93 18.63
CA ARG A 383 -31.97 9.60 17.33
C ARG A 383 -30.59 9.94 16.76
N VAL A 384 -30.23 9.33 15.62
CA VAL A 384 -29.00 9.67 14.88
C VAL A 384 -29.27 10.85 13.96
N GLU A 385 -28.47 11.91 14.05
CA GLU A 385 -28.77 13.16 13.36
C GLU A 385 -28.48 13.11 11.85
N ILE A 386 -27.29 12.66 11.43
CA ILE A 386 -26.91 12.50 10.02
C ILE A 386 -26.11 11.20 9.84
N ARG A 387 -26.48 10.40 8.83
CA ARG A 387 -25.74 9.19 8.43
C ARG A 387 -25.36 9.25 6.95
N PHE A 388 -24.11 8.89 6.66
CA PHE A 388 -23.61 8.63 5.30
C PHE A 388 -22.89 7.28 5.31
N LYS A 389 -23.50 6.28 4.66
CA LYS A 389 -23.04 4.87 4.73
C LYS A 389 -22.94 4.41 6.18
N GLU A 390 -21.80 3.94 6.66
CA GLU A 390 -21.54 3.55 8.04
C GLU A 390 -21.16 4.72 8.96
N ILE A 391 -20.81 5.88 8.39
CA ILE A 391 -20.31 7.04 9.13
C ILE A 391 -21.46 7.87 9.68
N ILE A 392 -21.34 8.22 10.95
CA ILE A 392 -22.34 9.01 11.67
C ILE A 392 -21.77 10.38 12.02
N ALA A 393 -22.59 11.41 11.79
CA ALA A 393 -22.38 12.75 12.29
C ALA A 393 -23.49 13.10 13.30
N GLU A 394 -23.09 13.30 14.56
CA GLU A 394 -23.95 13.81 15.63
C GLU A 394 -23.94 15.33 15.62
N LEU A 395 -25.11 15.95 15.76
CA LEU A 395 -25.25 17.41 15.72
C LEU A 395 -25.69 17.95 17.08
N LYS A 396 -25.08 19.06 17.51
CA LYS A 396 -25.43 19.77 18.74
C LYS A 396 -25.48 21.27 18.54
N VAL A 397 -26.34 21.94 19.32
CA VAL A 397 -26.35 23.41 19.43
C VAL A 397 -26.04 23.80 20.86
N GLU A 398 -24.91 24.47 21.08
CA GLU A 398 -24.50 24.95 22.40
C GLU A 398 -24.74 26.47 22.53
N ARG A 399 -25.26 26.89 23.69
CA ARG A 399 -25.65 28.29 23.96
C ARG A 399 -25.08 28.84 25.25
N SER A 400 -24.57 27.98 26.11
CA SER A 400 -24.24 28.27 27.51
C SER A 400 -22.77 28.05 27.84
N ILE A 401 -22.13 27.03 27.28
CA ILE A 401 -20.74 26.68 27.60
C ILE A 401 -19.83 27.16 26.47
N SER A 402 -19.06 28.23 26.70
CA SER A 402 -18.09 28.76 25.72
C SER A 402 -16.73 28.05 25.74
N ASP A 403 -16.45 27.30 26.81
CA ASP A 403 -15.24 26.49 26.96
C ASP A 403 -15.36 25.22 26.10
N ARG A 404 -14.62 25.19 24.99
CA ARG A 404 -14.69 24.12 24.00
C ARG A 404 -14.31 22.76 24.56
N GLU A 405 -13.37 22.68 25.51
CA GLU A 405 -13.01 21.39 26.12
C GLU A 405 -14.17 20.81 26.92
N LYS A 406 -14.85 21.65 27.70
CA LYS A 406 -16.05 21.24 28.44
C LYS A 406 -17.18 20.81 27.50
N VAL A 407 -17.35 21.51 26.38
CA VAL A 407 -18.35 21.15 25.36
C VAL A 407 -18.02 19.81 24.70
N MET A 408 -16.76 19.59 24.32
CA MET A 408 -16.32 18.31 23.76
C MET A 408 -16.59 17.15 24.72
N SER A 409 -16.13 17.26 25.98
CA SER A 409 -16.37 16.21 26.98
C SER A 409 -17.84 15.96 27.30
N LYS A 410 -18.71 16.97 27.15
CA LYS A 410 -20.16 16.83 27.33
C LYS A 410 -20.81 15.97 26.23
N TYR A 411 -20.30 16.05 25.00
CA TYR A 411 -21.00 15.50 23.83
C TYR A 411 -20.25 14.34 23.12
N GLU A 412 -18.94 14.15 23.33
CA GLU A 412 -18.11 13.18 22.59
C GLU A 412 -18.55 11.71 22.72
N ARG A 413 -19.28 11.36 23.79
CA ARG A 413 -19.75 9.99 24.02
C ARG A 413 -20.91 9.57 23.10
N GLN A 414 -21.76 10.50 22.67
CA GLN A 414 -22.94 10.17 21.86
C GLN A 414 -22.57 9.64 20.46
N PRO A 415 -21.67 10.30 19.70
CA PRO A 415 -21.20 9.76 18.41
C PRO A 415 -20.65 8.34 18.51
N VAL A 416 -19.92 8.02 19.59
CA VAL A 416 -19.28 6.71 19.80
C VAL A 416 -20.30 5.60 19.97
N VAL A 417 -21.37 5.86 20.74
CA VAL A 417 -22.45 4.89 20.94
C VAL A 417 -23.09 4.52 19.60
N TYR A 418 -23.30 5.52 18.74
CA TYR A 418 -23.89 5.28 17.43
C TYR A 418 -22.92 4.63 16.44
N ALA A 419 -21.66 5.04 16.41
CA ALA A 419 -20.62 4.42 15.58
C ALA A 419 -20.44 2.94 15.92
N SER A 420 -20.45 2.61 17.22
CA SER A 420 -20.42 1.21 17.69
C SER A 420 -21.61 0.41 17.16
N ALA A 421 -22.79 1.02 17.00
CA ALA A 421 -23.98 0.35 16.48
C ALA A 421 -23.94 0.14 14.95
N THR A 422 -23.14 0.92 14.22
CA THR A 422 -22.90 0.74 12.77
C THR A 422 -21.59 0.01 12.46
N SER A 423 -20.90 -0.50 13.49
CA SER A 423 -19.57 -1.12 13.39
C SER A 423 -18.49 -0.19 12.81
N ALA A 424 -18.67 1.13 12.91
CA ALA A 424 -17.67 2.12 12.52
C ALA A 424 -16.77 2.48 13.71
N GLN A 425 -15.47 2.67 13.44
CA GLN A 425 -14.48 3.11 14.42
C GLN A 425 -14.34 4.63 14.47
N VAL A 426 -14.81 5.31 13.41
CA VAL A 426 -14.73 6.77 13.29
C VAL A 426 -16.12 7.42 13.25
N ALA A 427 -16.24 8.60 13.87
CA ALA A 427 -17.47 9.40 13.86
C ALA A 427 -17.18 10.91 13.84
N ILE A 428 -18.22 11.69 13.56
CA ILE A 428 -18.13 13.16 13.54
C ILE A 428 -19.10 13.73 14.58
N LEU A 429 -18.65 14.74 15.33
CA LEU A 429 -19.47 15.56 16.21
C LEU A 429 -19.44 17.00 15.68
N CYS A 430 -20.57 17.49 15.16
CA CYS A 430 -20.67 18.85 14.67
C CYS A 430 -21.46 19.72 15.65
N ILE A 431 -20.86 20.81 16.10
CA ILE A 431 -21.41 21.69 17.14
C ILE A 431 -21.57 23.09 16.57
N LEU A 432 -22.81 23.58 16.53
CA LEU A 432 -23.09 25.00 16.31
C LEU A 432 -22.97 25.73 17.65
N ASP A 433 -21.97 26.60 17.76
CA ASP A 433 -21.70 27.36 18.97
C ASP A 433 -22.34 28.76 18.89
N LEU A 434 -23.50 28.91 19.54
CA LEU A 434 -24.25 30.17 19.65
C LEU A 434 -23.94 30.95 20.93
N THR A 435 -22.93 30.55 21.71
CA THR A 435 -22.52 31.31 22.90
C THR A 435 -22.07 32.72 22.52
N ALA A 436 -22.27 33.68 23.43
CA ALA A 436 -21.84 35.05 23.22
C ALA A 436 -20.31 35.12 23.04
N LYS A 437 -19.86 35.67 21.91
CA LYS A 437 -18.43 35.82 21.62
C LYS A 437 -17.89 37.09 22.28
N THR A 438 -17.13 36.91 23.35
CA THR A 438 -16.43 37.99 24.06
C THR A 438 -15.02 38.25 23.52
N ARG A 439 -14.57 37.43 22.57
CA ARG A 439 -13.29 37.52 21.86
C ARG A 439 -13.51 37.28 20.37
N PRO A 440 -12.59 37.74 19.50
CA PRO A 440 -12.68 37.44 18.07
C PRO A 440 -12.81 35.93 17.82
N PRO A 441 -13.67 35.50 16.89
CA PRO A 441 -13.80 34.10 16.54
C PRO A 441 -12.48 33.56 15.97
N ALA A 442 -12.19 32.29 16.23
CA ALA A 442 -11.00 31.65 15.69
C ALA A 442 -11.17 31.40 14.19
N ILE A 443 -10.05 31.22 13.48
CA ILE A 443 -10.07 30.73 12.10
C ILE A 443 -10.69 29.32 12.06
N ALA A 444 -11.50 29.04 11.04
CA ALA A 444 -12.32 27.81 10.98
C ALA A 444 -11.51 26.51 11.14
N ASN A 445 -10.27 26.44 10.66
CA ASN A 445 -9.43 25.25 10.83
C ASN A 445 -8.98 25.00 12.29
N ASN A 446 -8.97 26.03 13.14
CA ASN A 446 -8.70 25.89 14.59
C ASN A 446 -9.92 25.38 15.36
N ASN A 447 -11.04 25.14 14.67
CA ASN A 447 -12.30 24.66 15.24
C ASN A 447 -12.52 23.17 14.94
N VAL A 448 -11.49 22.45 14.50
CA VAL A 448 -11.56 21.04 14.12
C VAL A 448 -10.58 20.23 14.97
N PHE A 449 -11.09 19.25 15.72
CA PHE A 449 -10.33 18.49 16.71
C PHE A 449 -10.51 17.00 16.50
N LEU A 450 -9.45 16.22 16.69
CA LEU A 450 -9.52 14.75 16.76
C LEU A 450 -9.52 14.31 18.22
N ARG A 451 -10.44 13.44 18.60
CA ARG A 451 -10.62 12.93 19.95
C ARG A 451 -10.59 11.41 19.95
N LYS A 452 -9.85 10.83 20.89
CA LYS A 452 -9.95 9.41 21.24
C LYS A 452 -10.93 9.27 22.38
N VAL A 453 -11.94 8.43 22.20
CA VAL A 453 -12.98 8.22 23.20
C VAL A 453 -12.97 6.75 23.60
N PRO A 454 -12.71 6.43 24.88
CA PRO A 454 -12.71 5.05 25.36
C PRO A 454 -14.08 4.38 25.20
N VAL A 455 -14.07 3.11 24.80
CA VAL A 455 -15.27 2.27 24.68
C VAL A 455 -15.40 1.33 25.88
N HIS A 456 -16.63 0.90 26.19
CA HIS A 456 -16.88 0.05 27.34
C HIS A 456 -16.15 -1.30 27.22
N GLY A 457 -15.59 -1.78 28.34
CA GLY A 457 -14.95 -3.09 28.42
C GLY A 457 -13.54 -3.17 27.86
N GLN A 458 -12.95 -2.03 27.45
CA GLN A 458 -11.57 -1.97 26.97
C GLN A 458 -10.79 -0.88 27.71
N THR A 459 -9.61 -1.25 28.20
CA THR A 459 -8.71 -0.38 28.98
C THR A 459 -7.59 0.21 28.13
N ASP A 460 -7.38 -0.31 26.92
CA ASP A 460 -6.26 0.04 26.06
C ASP A 460 -6.72 1.03 24.98
N ASP A 461 -5.92 2.09 24.79
CA ASP A 461 -6.17 3.15 23.80
C ASP A 461 -6.17 2.66 22.34
N SER A 462 -5.68 1.44 22.07
CA SER A 462 -5.54 0.89 20.71
C SER A 462 -6.86 0.67 19.98
N ASN A 463 -7.95 0.56 20.74
CA ASN A 463 -9.28 0.27 20.23
C ASN A 463 -10.31 1.35 20.61
N ALA A 464 -9.83 2.52 21.04
CA ALA A 464 -10.69 3.66 21.27
C ALA A 464 -11.37 4.09 19.96
N SER A 465 -12.61 4.57 20.04
CA SER A 465 -13.25 5.17 18.89
C SER A 465 -12.73 6.59 18.66
N HIS A 466 -12.59 6.97 17.40
CA HIS A 466 -12.08 8.28 17.02
C HIS A 466 -13.23 9.20 16.61
N VAL A 467 -13.37 10.32 17.31
CA VAL A 467 -14.39 11.33 17.03
C VAL A 467 -13.72 12.59 16.53
N VAL A 468 -14.12 13.06 15.35
CA VAL A 468 -13.73 14.39 14.87
C VAL A 468 -14.78 15.41 15.25
N VAL A 469 -14.39 16.36 16.09
CA VAL A 469 -15.25 17.46 16.53
C VAL A 469 -15.06 18.67 15.63
N VAL A 470 -16.14 19.17 15.06
CA VAL A 470 -16.17 20.36 14.21
C VAL A 470 -17.06 21.42 14.87
N PHE A 471 -16.49 22.57 15.24
CA PHE A 471 -17.24 23.73 15.71
C PHE A 471 -17.56 24.69 14.57
N ILE A 472 -18.83 25.03 14.41
CA ILE A 472 -19.31 26.12 13.56
C ILE A 472 -19.65 27.29 14.48
N ASP A 473 -18.89 28.38 14.38
CA ASP A 473 -19.13 29.57 15.20
C ASP A 473 -20.36 30.33 14.67
N GLY A 474 -21.39 30.47 15.50
CA GLY A 474 -22.54 31.34 15.27
C GLY A 474 -22.55 32.51 16.26
N ASN A 475 -23.61 33.32 16.23
CA ASN A 475 -23.77 34.47 17.13
C ASN A 475 -22.54 35.42 17.11
N ILE A 476 -21.91 35.57 15.95
CA ILE A 476 -20.71 36.41 15.80
C ILE A 476 -21.14 37.88 15.80
N PRO A 477 -20.64 38.72 16.72
CA PRO A 477 -20.96 40.13 16.75
C PRO A 477 -20.25 40.89 15.62
N ASN A 478 -20.73 42.09 15.29
CA ASN A 478 -20.03 42.95 14.33
C ASN A 478 -18.58 43.25 14.79
N PRO A 479 -17.60 43.38 13.88
CA PRO A 479 -16.20 43.65 14.23
C PRO A 479 -15.99 44.86 15.15
N SER A 480 -16.85 45.88 15.02
CA SER A 480 -16.85 47.07 15.86
C SER A 480 -17.02 46.79 17.36
N HIS A 481 -17.61 45.65 17.74
CA HIS A 481 -17.76 45.26 19.15
C HIS A 481 -16.45 44.81 19.82
N PHE A 482 -15.42 44.49 19.04
CA PHE A 482 -14.11 44.07 19.58
C PHE A 482 -13.10 45.22 19.68
N SER A 483 -13.50 46.44 19.32
CA SER A 483 -12.64 47.62 19.28
C SER A 483 -12.73 48.48 20.55
N ALA A 484 -13.37 47.98 21.61
CA ALA A 484 -13.67 48.69 22.86
C ALA A 484 -12.84 48.17 24.04
#